data_AF-C4RQG5-F1
#
_entry.id   AF-C4RQG5-F1
#
_cell.length_a   1.000
_cell.length_b   1.000
_cell.length_c   1.000
_cell.angle_alpha   90.00
_cell.angle_beta   90.00
_cell.angle_gamma   90.00
#
_symmetry.space_group_name_H-M   'P 1'
#
loop_
_entity.id
_entity.type
_entity.pdbx_description
1 polymer ?
#
loop_
_entity_poly.entity_id
_entity_poly.type
_entity_poly.pdbx_seq_one_letter_code
_entity_poly.pdbx_strand_id
1 'polypeptide(L)'
;MWRDATRIGHLVWPRRVWHDRRVTRLDTAAHAHQQAKDALAAARTELADAIVEAASAGTRQTDIVRASGYTREQVRRICRAAGLTAE
;
A
#
# COMPACT_ATOMS: atom_id res chain seq x y z
N MET A 1 -38.15 -56.43 27.53
CA MET A 1 -37.33 -57.19 26.56
C MET A 1 -36.44 -56.19 25.84
N TRP A 2 -35.10 -56.38 25.88
CA TRP A 2 -33.99 -55.51 25.41
C TRP A 2 -33.77 -54.21 26.23
N ARG A 3 -32.94 -54.18 27.29
CA ARG A 3 -31.46 -54.21 27.47
C ARG A 3 -30.70 -52.95 27.01
N ASP A 4 -30.15 -52.25 28.01
CA ASP A 4 -28.92 -51.46 28.14
C ASP A 4 -28.04 -51.16 26.90
N ALA A 5 -27.58 -49.89 26.77
CA ALA A 5 -26.19 -49.50 27.08
C ALA A 5 -25.84 -48.06 26.61
N THR A 6 -25.58 -47.19 27.59
CA THR A 6 -24.38 -46.33 27.72
C THR A 6 -23.84 -45.56 26.49
N ARG A 7 -24.03 -44.23 26.48
CA ARG A 7 -22.90 -43.25 26.36
C ARG A 7 -23.37 -41.81 26.56
N ILE A 8 -23.16 -41.33 27.78
CA ILE A 8 -22.80 -39.94 28.05
C ILE A 8 -21.34 -39.78 27.59
N GLY A 9 -21.02 -38.78 26.76
CA GLY A 9 -19.63 -38.40 26.51
C GLY A 9 -19.37 -37.73 25.16
N HIS A 10 -18.85 -36.50 25.25
CA HIS A 10 -18.01 -35.83 24.25
C HIS A 10 -18.68 -35.22 23.00
N LEU A 11 -19.20 -34.00 23.17
CA LEU A 11 -19.07 -32.97 22.12
C LEU A 11 -17.57 -32.66 21.93
N VAL A 12 -16.87 -33.48 21.15
CA VAL A 12 -15.56 -33.12 20.59
C VAL A 12 -15.80 -32.08 19.52
N TRP A 13 -15.61 -30.81 19.85
CA TRP A 13 -15.26 -29.80 18.86
C TRP A 13 -13.92 -30.23 18.23
N PRO A 14 -13.82 -30.50 16.92
CA PRO A 14 -12.52 -30.69 16.31
C PRO A 14 -11.86 -29.32 16.22
N ARG A 15 -11.03 -29.04 17.23
CA ARG A 15 -9.72 -28.40 17.16
C ARG A 15 -9.47 -27.68 15.82
N ARG A 16 -10.08 -26.52 15.64
CA ARG A 16 -9.64 -25.52 14.67
C ARG A 16 -8.20 -25.21 15.08
N VAL A 17 -7.25 -25.80 14.35
CA VAL A 17 -5.83 -25.53 14.53
C VAL A 17 -5.66 -24.08 14.12
N TRP A 18 -5.76 -23.18 15.09
CA TRP A 18 -5.00 -21.95 15.04
C TRP A 18 -3.56 -22.43 14.92
N HIS A 19 -3.03 -22.46 13.70
CA HIS A 19 -1.60 -22.39 13.55
C HIS A 19 -1.25 -21.05 14.19
N ASP A 20 -0.81 -21.12 15.45
CA ASP A 20 -0.05 -20.08 16.10
C ASP A 20 1.02 -19.68 15.08
N ARG A 21 0.72 -18.60 14.36
CA ARG A 21 1.51 -18.15 13.22
C ARG A 21 2.76 -17.58 13.88
N ARG A 22 3.74 -18.44 14.16
CA ARG A 22 5.09 -18.01 14.48
C ARG A 22 5.48 -17.10 13.33
N VAL A 23 5.50 -15.80 13.60
CA VAL A 23 5.85 -14.79 12.60
C VAL A 23 7.24 -15.17 12.12
N THR A 24 7.32 -15.66 10.89
CA THR A 24 8.60 -16.06 10.33
C THR A 24 9.36 -14.80 9.96
N ARG A 25 10.69 -14.87 9.87
CA ARG A 25 11.49 -13.77 9.31
C ARG A 25 10.99 -13.35 7.92
N LEU A 26 10.46 -14.30 7.14
CA LEU A 26 9.86 -14.04 5.84
C LEU A 26 8.59 -13.20 5.96
N ASP A 27 7.69 -13.54 6.90
CA ASP A 27 6.46 -12.75 7.13
C ASP A 27 6.80 -11.32 7.54
N THR A 28 7.74 -11.13 8.47
CA THR A 28 8.19 -9.79 8.89
C THR A 28 8.79 -9.02 7.72
N ALA A 29 9.64 -9.65 6.91
CA ALA A 29 10.26 -9.00 5.75
C ALA A 29 9.22 -8.65 4.67
N ALA A 30 8.23 -9.52 4.43
CA ALA A 30 7.15 -9.26 3.49
C ALA A 30 6.28 -8.09 3.95
N HIS A 31 5.95 -8.02 5.24
CA HIS A 31 5.22 -6.89 5.82
C HIS A 31 6.01 -5.58 5.70
N ALA A 32 7.30 -5.57 6.04
CA ALA A 32 8.14 -4.38 5.92
C ALA A 32 8.27 -3.90 4.45
N HIS A 33 8.40 -4.85 3.51
CA HIS A 33 8.42 -4.54 2.08
C HIS A 33 7.10 -3.93 1.60
N GLN A 34 5.98 -4.47 2.05
CA GLN A 34 4.67 -3.92 1.71
C GLN A 34 4.50 -2.51 2.28
N GLN A 35 4.86 -2.29 3.54
CA GLN A 35 4.84 -0.95 4.15
C GLN A 35 5.71 0.06 3.39
N ALA A 36 6.91 -0.36 2.96
CA ALA A 36 7.79 0.50 2.16
C ALA A 36 7.19 0.84 0.78
N LYS A 37 6.49 -0.11 0.15
CA LYS A 37 5.76 0.15 -1.10
C LYS A 37 4.61 1.13 -0.90
N ASP A 38 3.84 0.96 0.18
CA ASP A 38 2.71 1.82 0.50
C ASP A 38 3.19 3.25 0.80
N ALA A 39 4.28 3.39 1.57
CA ALA A 39 4.93 4.66 1.84
C ALA A 39 5.46 5.33 0.56
N LEU A 40 6.07 4.55 -0.35
CA LEU A 40 6.53 5.06 -1.64
C LEU A 40 5.36 5.51 -2.52
N ALA A 41 4.24 4.78 -2.51
CA ALA A 41 3.04 5.17 -3.24
C ALA A 41 2.48 6.50 -2.71
N ALA A 42 2.38 6.64 -1.38
CA ALA A 42 1.95 7.88 -0.74
C ALA A 42 2.88 9.06 -1.08
N ALA A 43 4.20 8.88 -0.96
CA ALA A 43 5.18 9.91 -1.28
C ALA A 43 5.13 10.35 -2.76
N ARG A 44 4.83 9.42 -3.68
CA ARG A 44 4.65 9.74 -5.10
C ARG A 44 3.41 10.59 -5.36
N THR A 45 2.31 10.32 -4.65
CA THR A 45 1.09 11.13 -4.72
C THR A 45 1.38 12.53 -4.20
N GLU A 46 1.97 12.66 -3.02
CA GLU A 46 2.27 13.96 -2.42
C GLU A 46 3.25 14.79 -3.27
N LEU A 47 4.26 14.14 -3.86
CA LEU A 47 5.16 14.81 -4.81
C LEU A 47 4.41 15.28 -6.07
N ALA A 48 3.46 14.50 -6.58
CA ALA A 48 2.67 14.91 -7.73
C ALA A 48 1.79 16.13 -7.41
N ASP A 49 1.17 16.16 -6.23
CA ASP A 49 0.37 17.30 -5.77
C ASP A 49 1.23 18.56 -5.63
N ALA A 50 2.41 18.46 -4.99
CA ALA A 50 3.36 19.56 -4.88
C ALA A 50 3.85 20.07 -6.24
N ILE A 51 4.04 19.18 -7.23
CA ILE A 51 4.36 19.56 -8.61
C ILE A 51 3.23 20.38 -9.25
N VAL A 52 1.98 19.94 -9.06
CA VAL A 52 0.79 20.64 -9.60
C VAL A 52 0.64 22.01 -8.95
N GLU A 53 0.78 22.10 -7.63
CA GLU A 53 0.75 23.38 -6.90
C GLU A 53 1.85 24.34 -7.36
N ALA A 54 3.09 23.87 -7.49
CA ALA A 54 4.18 24.71 -7.97
C ALA A 54 3.93 25.20 -9.40
N ALA A 55 3.41 24.34 -10.28
CA ALA A 55 3.09 24.69 -11.65
C ALA A 55 1.94 25.70 -11.75
N SER A 56 0.86 25.52 -10.96
CA SER A 56 -0.28 26.45 -10.94
C SER A 56 0.10 27.82 -10.35
N ALA A 57 1.07 27.86 -9.44
CA ALA A 57 1.67 29.09 -8.93
C ALA A 57 2.62 29.79 -9.94
N GLY A 58 2.82 29.23 -11.14
CA GLY A 58 3.66 29.81 -12.19
C GLY A 58 5.15 29.49 -12.07
N THR A 59 5.54 28.53 -11.23
CA THR A 59 6.94 28.08 -11.13
C THR A 59 7.38 27.47 -12.46
N ARG A 60 8.58 27.81 -12.92
CA ARG A 60 9.12 27.28 -14.19
C ARG A 60 9.31 25.78 -14.10
N GLN A 61 8.91 25.05 -15.14
CA GLN A 61 9.10 23.58 -15.23
C GLN A 61 10.54 23.14 -14.99
N THR A 62 11.54 23.94 -15.41
CA THR A 62 12.97 23.63 -15.19
C THR A 62 13.34 23.60 -13.71
N ASP A 63 12.73 24.46 -12.91
CA ASP A 63 12.99 24.56 -11.48
C ASP A 63 12.25 23.44 -10.74
N ILE A 64 11.03 23.11 -11.17
CA ILE A 64 10.28 21.94 -10.68
C ILE A 64 11.06 20.64 -10.95
N VAL A 65 11.62 20.48 -12.15
CA VAL A 65 12.47 19.31 -12.50
C VAL A 65 13.68 19.21 -11.57
N ARG A 66 14.37 20.33 -11.31
CA ARG A 66 15.54 20.36 -10.41
C ARG A 66 15.18 20.01 -8.97
N ALA A 67 14.04 20.49 -8.47
CA ALA A 67 13.61 20.24 -7.10
C ALA A 67 13.05 18.82 -6.90
N SER A 68 12.25 18.33 -7.84
CA SER A 68 11.58 17.02 -7.72
C SER A 68 12.46 15.83 -8.12
N GLY A 69 13.52 16.05 -8.91
CA GLY A 69 14.33 14.98 -9.49
C GLY A 69 13.61 14.19 -10.60
N TYR A 70 12.39 14.57 -10.96
CA TYR A 70 11.66 13.97 -12.09
C TYR A 70 12.15 14.53 -13.42
N THR A 71 12.08 13.69 -14.45
CA THR A 71 12.33 14.15 -15.82
C THR A 71 11.28 15.18 -16.24
N ARG A 72 11.64 16.04 -17.19
CA ARG A 72 10.71 17.04 -17.73
C ARG A 72 9.42 16.42 -18.29
N GLU A 73 9.51 15.23 -18.87
CA GLU A 73 8.32 14.55 -19.38
C GLU A 73 7.42 14.00 -18.26
N GLN A 74 7.98 13.53 -17.15
CA GLN A 74 7.17 13.15 -15.99
C GLN A 74 6.41 14.36 -15.43
N VAL A 75 7.08 15.50 -15.27
CA VAL A 75 6.44 16.75 -14.82
C VAL A 75 5.31 17.15 -15.79
N ARG A 76 5.58 17.16 -17.10
CA ARG A 76 4.54 17.49 -18.11
C ARG A 76 3.34 16.56 -18.04
N ARG A 77 3.54 15.25 -17.91
CA ARG A 77 2.42 14.30 -17.80
C ARG A 77 1.58 14.55 -16.55
N ILE A 78 2.22 14.85 -15.41
CA ILE A 78 1.52 15.18 -14.16
C ILE A 78 0.70 16.46 -14.33
N CYS A 79 1.30 17.53 -14.84
CA CYS A 79 0.60 18.79 -15.09
C CYS A 79 -0.58 18.62 -16.07
N ARG A 80 -0.40 17.88 -17.18
CA ARG A 80 -1.49 17.59 -18.13
C ARG A 80 -2.62 16.77 -17.50
N ALA A 81 -2.29 15.78 -16.69
CA ALA A 81 -3.29 14.98 -15.97
C ALA A 81 -4.11 15.84 -14.98
N ALA A 82 -3.51 16.89 -14.43
CA ALA A 82 -4.16 17.90 -13.60
C ALA A 82 -4.88 19.02 -14.39
N GLY A 83 -4.90 18.96 -15.72
CA GLY A 83 -5.53 19.97 -16.57
C GLY A 83 -4.73 21.25 -16.77
N LEU A 84 -3.48 21.31 -16.30
CA LEU A 84 -2.57 22.41 -16.53
C LEU A 84 -1.89 22.22 -17.90
N THR A 85 -2.49 22.76 -18.95
CA THR A 85 -1.83 22.89 -20.26
C THR A 85 -0.82 24.03 -20.21
N ALA A 86 0.46 23.68 -20.24
CA ALA A 86 1.51 24.65 -20.56
C ALA A 86 1.42 24.94 -22.06
N GLU A 87 0.92 26.13 -22.42
CA GLU A 87 1.13 26.74 -23.74
C GLU A 87 2.55 27.28 -23.85
#